data_AF-A0A164WK41-F1
#
_entry.id   AF-A0A164WK41-F1
#
_cell.length_a   1.000
_cell.length_b   1.000
_cell.length_c   1.000
_cell.angle_alpha   90.00
_cell.angle_beta   90.00
_cell.angle_gamma   90.00
#
_symmetry.space_group_name_H-M   'P 1'
#
loop_
_entity.id
_entity.type
_entity.pdbx_description
1 polymer ?
#
loop_
_entity_poly.entity_id
_entity_poly.type
_entity_poly.pdbx_seq_one_letter_code
_entity_poly.pdbx_strand_id
1 'polypeptide(L)'
;MFIAPPVLTGGLGLVTGTPQHAQVQECVDQLFQQCVRPMGSLIQIAGHNLARQRDKFGHILQDLAALQEEADKVDAYLHTISLQTDSGRSHLACLGTWVLLHTLRTMIQYLFSGFELSLYSIYEYHYIFWYLYEFLYGWLISAYNRADSFLTEHQSMTEYLKTKGKAPGATNKKGGQSGNGKNKKKKERSATARPYAKEIAYCQAVQSMCGGYYKAMVAMDLEGKIRRPRTEFDDERVRYEHRFAALGQVSTPPLVPYVQFKEMTKLEFNATDENDKASHASNLYATACRHFHHAATILTALTGQSNDENVLSLIRVCKTNCVVMRLLAGGHRREGASAPQFDFTVHPHLPIVKVT
;
A
#
# COMPACT_ATOMS: atom_id res chain seq x y z
N MET A 1 -2.45 -11.70 7.08
CA MET A 1 -2.63 -11.83 5.62
C MET A 1 -1.74 -12.97 5.19
N PHE A 2 -2.27 -14.04 4.59
CA PHE A 2 -1.46 -15.17 4.14
C PHE A 2 -1.98 -15.58 2.77
N ILE A 3 -1.14 -15.39 1.75
CA ILE A 3 -1.42 -15.86 0.39
C ILE A 3 -1.02 -17.33 0.44
N ALA A 4 -1.97 -18.25 0.65
CA ALA A 4 -1.67 -19.66 0.84
C ALA A 4 -0.92 -20.22 -0.39
N PRO A 5 0.40 -20.45 -0.30
CA PRO A 5 1.18 -20.90 -1.45
C PRO A 5 0.73 -22.29 -1.90
N PRO A 6 0.79 -22.62 -3.21
CA PRO A 6 0.46 -23.95 -3.71
C PRO A 6 1.21 -25.08 -2.97
N VAL A 7 2.46 -24.83 -2.58
CA VAL A 7 3.28 -25.80 -1.81
C VAL A 7 2.64 -26.24 -0.49
N LEU A 8 1.85 -25.39 0.17
CA LEU A 8 1.21 -25.72 1.45
C LEU A 8 -0.14 -26.41 1.31
N THR A 9 -0.64 -26.55 0.08
CA THR A 9 -1.95 -27.14 -0.22
C THR A 9 -1.83 -28.45 -0.99
N GLY A 10 -0.63 -29.06 -1.03
CA GLY A 10 -0.35 -30.25 -1.86
C GLY A 10 -0.36 -29.93 -3.36
N GLY A 11 -0.25 -28.64 -3.70
CA GLY A 11 -0.50 -28.07 -5.00
C GLY A 11 0.65 -28.19 -6.00
N LEU A 12 1.86 -28.61 -5.63
CA LEU A 12 2.95 -28.76 -6.61
C LEU A 12 2.87 -30.06 -7.43
N GLY A 13 1.95 -30.97 -7.10
CA GLY A 13 1.85 -32.26 -7.78
C GLY A 13 3.02 -33.22 -7.49
N LEU A 14 3.89 -32.86 -6.54
CA LEU A 14 4.96 -33.70 -6.05
C LEU A 14 4.38 -34.90 -5.29
N VAL A 15 4.89 -36.10 -5.58
CA VAL A 15 4.51 -37.32 -4.87
C VAL A 15 5.13 -37.29 -3.48
N THR A 16 4.28 -37.44 -2.46
CA THR A 16 4.70 -37.48 -1.05
C THR A 16 5.68 -38.64 -0.83
N GLY A 17 6.79 -38.37 -0.14
CA GLY A 17 7.84 -39.35 0.15
C GLY A 17 8.96 -39.42 -0.89
N THR A 18 8.93 -38.59 -1.94
CA THR A 18 10.08 -38.43 -2.85
C THR A 18 11.16 -37.52 -2.23
N PRO A 19 12.45 -37.71 -2.58
CA PRO A 19 13.53 -36.82 -2.11
C PRO A 19 13.30 -35.35 -2.47
N GLN A 20 12.74 -35.09 -3.66
CA GLN A 20 12.42 -33.74 -4.12
C GLN A 20 11.29 -33.09 -3.30
N HIS A 21 10.28 -33.86 -2.89
CA HIS A 21 9.24 -33.38 -1.97
C HIS A 21 9.82 -33.02 -0.60
N ALA A 22 10.73 -33.85 -0.05
CA ALA A 22 11.39 -33.57 1.22
C ALA A 22 12.24 -32.29 1.16
N GLN A 23 13.00 -32.08 0.08
CA GLN A 23 13.80 -30.86 -0.12
C GLN A 23 12.94 -29.60 -0.24
N VAL A 24 11.79 -29.68 -0.92
CA VAL A 24 10.84 -28.56 -1.00
C VAL A 24 10.26 -28.22 0.36
N GLN A 25 9.87 -29.23 1.14
CA GLN A 25 9.36 -29.00 2.50
C GLN A 25 10.42 -28.36 3.39
N GLU A 26 11.63 -28.91 3.39
CA GLU A 26 12.73 -28.37 4.20
C GLU A 26 13.04 -26.91 3.86
N CYS A 27 13.07 -26.56 2.57
CA CYS A 27 13.31 -25.21 2.09
C CYS A 27 12.23 -24.22 2.59
N VAL A 28 10.95 -24.61 2.50
CA VAL A 28 9.82 -23.79 2.97
C VAL A 28 9.81 -23.69 4.50
N ASP A 29 10.11 -24.78 5.20
CA ASP A 29 10.17 -24.80 6.67
C ASP A 29 11.30 -23.91 7.20
N GLN A 30 12.47 -23.91 6.53
CA GLN A 30 13.57 -23.00 6.84
C GLN A 30 13.16 -21.53 6.69
N LEU A 31 12.47 -21.18 5.60
CA LEU A 31 11.93 -19.83 5.42
C LEU A 31 10.94 -19.46 6.53
N PHE A 32 10.04 -20.36 6.93
CA PHE A 32 9.11 -20.07 8.01
C PHE A 32 9.80 -19.90 9.36
N GLN A 33 10.84 -20.69 9.65
CA GLN A 33 11.66 -20.48 10.84
C GLN A 33 12.32 -19.10 10.82
N GLN A 34 12.82 -18.65 9.67
CA GLN A 34 13.37 -17.30 9.51
C GLN A 34 12.30 -16.21 9.67
N CYS A 35 11.06 -16.45 9.24
CA CYS A 35 9.94 -15.51 9.40
C CYS A 35 9.58 -15.23 10.87
N VAL A 36 9.80 -16.18 11.79
CA VAL A 36 9.32 -16.08 13.18
C VAL A 36 9.81 -14.79 13.86
N ARG A 37 11.11 -14.49 13.74
CA ARG A 37 11.71 -13.35 14.43
C ARG A 37 11.26 -11.99 13.87
N PRO A 38 11.32 -11.72 12.55
CA PRO A 38 10.82 -10.46 11.99
C PRO A 38 9.32 -10.26 12.24
N MET A 39 8.50 -11.30 12.05
CA MET A 39 7.05 -11.19 12.26
C MET A 39 6.70 -11.00 13.74
N GLY A 40 7.38 -11.71 14.65
CA GLY A 40 7.26 -11.48 16.09
C GLY A 40 7.66 -10.07 16.49
N SER A 41 8.72 -9.53 15.87
CA SER A 41 9.17 -8.16 16.12
C SER A 41 8.15 -7.12 15.64
N LEU A 42 7.51 -7.32 14.47
CA LEU A 42 6.42 -6.45 14.00
C LEU A 42 5.25 -6.37 15.00
N ILE A 43 4.87 -7.51 15.58
CA ILE A 43 3.83 -7.56 16.62
C ILE A 43 4.28 -6.82 17.88
N GLN A 44 5.51 -7.06 18.34
CA GLN A 44 6.07 -6.38 19.51
C GLN A 44 6.17 -4.86 19.32
N ILE A 45 6.46 -4.40 18.10
CA ILE A 45 6.51 -2.97 17.79
C ILE A 45 5.18 -2.29 18.16
N ALA A 46 4.04 -2.88 17.81
CA ALA A 46 2.73 -2.31 18.12
C ALA A 46 2.48 -2.08 19.63
N GLY A 47 3.20 -2.78 20.52
CA GLY A 47 3.13 -2.61 21.97
C GLY A 47 3.99 -1.49 22.54
N HIS A 48 4.84 -0.84 21.74
CA HIS A 48 5.69 0.27 22.20
C HIS A 48 5.00 1.64 22.06
N ASN A 49 5.52 2.66 22.75
CA ASN A 49 5.11 4.05 22.51
C ASN A 49 5.57 4.53 21.11
N LEU A 50 4.92 5.57 20.56
CA LEU A 50 5.11 6.04 19.18
C LEU A 50 6.59 6.34 18.82
N ALA A 51 7.34 6.98 19.72
CA ALA A 51 8.75 7.29 19.47
C ALA A 51 9.57 6.02 19.29
N ARG A 52 9.35 5.03 20.16
CA ARG A 52 10.02 3.73 20.09
C ARG A 52 9.49 2.86 18.94
N GLN A 53 8.23 3.02 18.55
CA GLN A 53 7.68 2.38 17.36
C GLN A 53 8.42 2.84 16.11
N ARG A 54 8.57 4.15 15.91
CA ARG A 54 9.30 4.72 14.77
C ARG A 54 10.73 4.22 14.68
N ASP A 55 11.46 4.27 15.80
CA ASP A 55 12.84 3.78 15.91
C ASP A 55 12.94 2.31 15.47
N LYS A 56 12.06 1.46 15.99
CA LYS A 56 12.03 0.04 15.64
C LYS A 56 11.56 -0.24 14.21
N PHE A 57 10.64 0.55 13.65
CA PHE A 57 10.27 0.45 12.24
C PHE A 57 11.48 0.72 11.34
N GLY A 58 12.35 1.67 11.69
CA GLY A 58 13.58 1.90 10.94
C GLY A 58 14.52 0.69 10.94
N HIS A 59 14.71 0.07 12.11
CA HIS A 59 15.60 -1.09 12.25
C HIS A 59 15.06 -2.37 11.60
N ILE A 60 13.77 -2.66 11.77
CA ILE A 60 13.19 -3.91 11.26
C ILE A 60 13.15 -3.97 9.73
N LEU A 61 13.28 -2.83 9.02
CA LEU A 61 13.39 -2.82 7.57
C LEU A 61 14.62 -3.60 7.07
N GLN A 62 15.71 -3.63 7.82
CA GLN A 62 16.88 -4.44 7.50
C GLN A 62 16.57 -5.94 7.59
N ASP A 63 15.89 -6.36 8.67
CA ASP A 63 15.47 -7.75 8.87
C ASP A 63 14.46 -8.18 7.78
N LEU A 64 13.54 -7.29 7.40
CA LEU A 64 12.57 -7.54 6.34
C LEU A 64 13.22 -7.58 4.95
N ALA A 65 14.27 -6.79 4.70
CA ALA A 65 15.02 -6.83 3.45
C ALA A 65 15.77 -8.16 3.28
N ALA A 66 16.41 -8.66 4.35
CA ALA A 66 17.03 -9.98 4.35
C ALA A 66 15.98 -11.09 4.13
N LEU A 67 14.83 -11.01 4.82
CA LEU A 67 13.74 -11.96 4.64
C LEU A 67 13.15 -11.93 3.21
N GLN A 68 13.11 -10.76 2.57
CA GLN A 68 12.66 -10.61 1.19
C GLN A 68 13.58 -11.38 0.23
N GLU A 69 14.89 -11.24 0.38
CA GLU A 69 15.87 -11.94 -0.46
C GLU A 69 15.72 -13.46 -0.36
N GLU A 70 15.54 -13.97 0.87
CA GLU A 70 15.32 -15.41 1.10
C GLU A 70 13.98 -15.87 0.52
N ALA A 71 12.90 -15.10 0.69
CA ALA A 71 11.61 -15.42 0.10
C ALA A 71 11.65 -15.47 -1.44
N ASP A 72 12.37 -14.54 -2.07
CA ASP A 72 12.54 -14.49 -3.52
C ASP A 72 13.37 -15.69 -4.03
N LYS A 73 14.42 -16.10 -3.30
CA LYS A 73 15.19 -17.33 -3.60
C LYS A 73 14.32 -18.58 -3.53
N VAL A 74 13.50 -18.71 -2.48
CA VAL A 74 12.57 -19.84 -2.33
C VAL A 74 11.53 -19.83 -3.45
N ASP A 75 10.94 -18.68 -3.77
CA ASP A 75 9.98 -18.57 -4.87
C ASP A 75 10.61 -18.96 -6.22
N ALA A 76 11.84 -18.53 -6.51
CA ALA A 76 12.56 -18.91 -7.74
C ALA A 76 12.86 -20.42 -7.81
N TYR A 77 13.24 -21.02 -6.68
CA TYR A 77 13.46 -22.47 -6.58
C TYR A 77 12.17 -23.25 -6.83
N LEU A 78 11.07 -22.87 -6.16
CA LEU A 78 9.76 -23.50 -6.34
C LEU A 78 9.24 -23.33 -7.77
N HIS A 79 9.49 -22.18 -8.41
CA HIS A 79 9.17 -21.98 -9.82
C HIS A 79 9.91 -22.96 -10.72
N THR A 80 11.22 -23.15 -10.51
CA THR A 80 12.03 -24.10 -11.27
C THR A 80 11.50 -25.54 -11.15
N ILE A 81 11.15 -25.97 -9.94
CA ILE A 81 10.56 -27.29 -9.70
C ILE A 81 9.20 -27.42 -10.39
N SER A 82 8.38 -26.37 -10.34
CA SER A 82 7.05 -26.37 -10.94
C SER A 82 7.10 -26.59 -12.46
N LEU A 83 8.12 -26.05 -13.14
CA LEU A 83 8.37 -26.25 -14.57
C LEU A 83 8.82 -27.67 -14.92
N GLN A 84 9.50 -28.36 -13.99
CA GLN A 84 9.95 -29.74 -14.18
C GLN A 84 8.82 -30.76 -13.96
N THR A 85 7.78 -30.37 -13.23
CA THR A 85 6.59 -31.20 -13.03
C THR A 85 5.57 -30.96 -14.14
N ASP A 86 5.12 -32.01 -14.83
CA ASP A 86 4.00 -31.98 -15.80
C ASP A 86 2.62 -31.67 -15.17
N SER A 87 2.61 -31.03 -14.00
CA SER A 87 1.41 -30.71 -13.24
C SER A 87 0.58 -29.59 -13.90
N GLY A 88 1.17 -28.84 -14.85
CA GLY A 88 0.57 -27.65 -15.45
C GLY A 88 0.38 -26.50 -14.46
N ARG A 89 1.05 -26.56 -13.30
CA ARG A 89 0.93 -25.58 -12.21
C ARG A 89 2.23 -24.81 -12.12
N SER A 90 2.20 -23.52 -12.41
CA SER A 90 3.35 -22.65 -12.19
C SER A 90 3.34 -22.12 -10.76
N HIS A 91 4.47 -22.20 -10.07
CA HIS A 91 4.62 -21.48 -8.81
C HIS A 91 4.73 -19.98 -9.08
N LEU A 92 3.92 -19.21 -8.38
CA LEU A 92 3.88 -17.75 -8.43
C LEU A 92 4.68 -17.20 -7.25
N ALA A 93 5.27 -16.01 -7.40
CA ALA A 93 6.10 -15.34 -6.38
C ALA A 93 5.29 -14.86 -5.14
N CYS A 94 4.63 -15.78 -4.46
CA CYS A 94 3.66 -15.55 -3.40
C CYS A 94 4.32 -15.30 -2.05
N LEU A 95 5.47 -15.94 -1.78
CA LEU A 95 6.23 -15.72 -0.55
C LEU A 95 6.87 -14.34 -0.56
N GLY A 96 7.56 -14.00 -1.66
CA GLY A 96 8.15 -12.69 -1.88
C GLY A 96 7.10 -11.57 -1.86
N THR A 97 5.93 -11.80 -2.47
CA THR A 97 4.83 -10.81 -2.41
C THR A 97 4.28 -10.64 -0.99
N TRP A 98 4.23 -11.70 -0.19
CA TRP A 98 3.79 -11.63 1.19
C TRP A 98 4.75 -10.83 2.07
N VAL A 99 6.07 -11.08 1.95
CA VAL A 99 7.08 -10.28 2.66
C VAL A 99 7.02 -8.82 2.22
N LEU A 100 6.93 -8.57 0.91
CA LEU A 100 6.87 -7.23 0.33
C LEU A 100 5.69 -6.40 0.89
N LEU A 101 4.53 -7.02 1.09
CA LEU A 101 3.38 -6.35 1.70
C LEU A 101 3.69 -5.85 3.12
N HIS A 102 4.40 -6.64 3.93
CA HIS A 102 4.81 -6.20 5.27
C HIS A 102 5.87 -5.11 5.20
N THR A 103 6.88 -5.28 4.34
CA THR A 103 7.92 -4.27 4.10
C THR A 103 7.33 -2.92 3.72
N LEU A 104 6.45 -2.88 2.72
CA LEU A 104 5.78 -1.65 2.27
C LEU A 104 4.95 -0.99 3.38
N ARG A 105 4.21 -1.79 4.16
CA ARG A 105 3.43 -1.28 5.30
C ARG A 105 4.34 -0.68 6.38
N THR A 106 5.46 -1.33 6.69
CA THR A 106 6.45 -0.81 7.64
C THR A 106 7.07 0.49 7.14
N MET A 107 7.41 0.60 5.84
CA MET A 107 7.92 1.84 5.24
C MET A 107 6.89 2.97 5.38
N ILE A 108 5.62 2.70 5.09
CA ILE A 108 4.52 3.68 5.21
C ILE A 108 4.32 4.09 6.68
N GLN A 109 4.32 3.15 7.62
CA GLN A 109 4.20 3.43 9.07
C GLN A 109 5.37 4.26 9.59
N TYR A 110 6.59 3.95 9.15
CA TYR A 110 7.78 4.74 9.46
C TYR A 110 7.61 6.20 9.01
N LEU A 111 7.16 6.43 7.78
CA LEU A 111 6.93 7.79 7.28
C LEU A 111 5.80 8.49 8.03
N PHE A 112 4.65 7.84 8.24
CA PHE A 112 3.53 8.46 8.94
C PHE A 112 3.82 8.79 10.41
N SER A 113 4.59 7.95 11.10
CA SER A 113 5.00 8.21 12.49
C SER A 113 5.78 9.52 12.63
N GLY A 114 6.41 10.03 11.57
CA GLY A 114 7.05 11.34 11.58
C GLY A 114 6.08 12.52 11.68
N PHE A 115 4.84 12.39 11.18
CA PHE A 115 3.80 13.39 11.44
C PHE A 115 3.31 13.32 12.89
N GLU A 116 3.04 12.11 13.38
CA GLU A 116 2.52 11.89 14.74
C GLU A 116 3.48 12.40 15.82
N LEU A 117 4.78 12.28 15.56
CA LEU A 117 5.86 12.76 16.41
C LEU A 117 6.31 14.19 16.08
N SER A 118 5.65 14.88 15.14
CA SER A 118 5.99 16.24 14.69
C SER A 118 7.46 16.41 14.28
N LEU A 119 8.02 15.41 13.60
CA LEU A 119 9.41 15.38 13.14
C LEU A 119 9.63 16.09 11.81
N TYR A 120 8.54 16.35 11.08
CA TYR A 120 8.57 17.07 9.80
C TYR A 120 8.15 18.51 10.00
N SER A 121 8.91 19.42 9.43
CA SER A 121 8.46 20.81 9.26
C SER A 121 7.50 20.90 8.06
N ILE A 122 6.64 21.92 8.04
CA ILE A 122 5.62 22.10 6.98
C ILE A 122 6.24 22.08 5.58
N TYR A 123 7.39 22.75 5.39
CA TYR A 123 8.09 22.79 4.10
C TYR A 123 8.61 21.42 3.63
N GLU A 124 8.61 20.40 4.49
CA GLU A 124 9.00 19.01 4.16
C GLU A 124 7.81 18.17 3.68
N TYR A 125 6.58 18.57 3.98
CA TYR A 125 5.39 17.72 3.77
C TYR A 125 5.22 17.32 2.30
N HIS A 126 5.59 18.21 1.36
CA HIS A 126 5.41 17.97 -0.06
C HIS A 126 6.13 16.70 -0.54
N TYR A 127 7.40 16.49 -0.18
CA TYR A 127 8.12 15.29 -0.59
C TYR A 127 7.73 14.05 0.21
N ILE A 128 7.28 14.18 1.47
CA ILE A 128 6.76 13.05 2.24
C ILE A 128 5.47 12.52 1.60
N PHE A 129 4.51 13.41 1.34
CA PHE A 129 3.25 13.03 0.69
C PHE A 129 3.44 12.60 -0.76
N TRP A 130 4.36 13.21 -1.50
CA TRP A 130 4.74 12.76 -2.84
C TRP A 130 5.26 11.32 -2.83
N TYR A 131 6.19 11.00 -1.93
CA TYR A 131 6.78 9.66 -1.85
C TYR A 131 5.73 8.61 -1.47
N LEU A 132 4.79 8.95 -0.59
CA LEU A 132 3.65 8.09 -0.28
C LEU A 132 2.73 7.91 -1.50
N TYR A 133 2.41 8.99 -2.20
CA TYR A 133 1.48 9.03 -3.33
C TYR A 133 2.00 8.32 -4.59
N GLU A 134 3.13 8.78 -5.14
CA GLU A 134 3.68 8.32 -6.41
C GLU A 134 4.38 6.97 -6.28
N PHE A 135 4.91 6.67 -5.09
CA PHE A 135 5.78 5.52 -4.89
C PHE A 135 5.15 4.45 -4.00
N LEU A 136 5.12 4.63 -2.68
CA LEU A 136 4.82 3.54 -1.75
C LEU A 136 3.41 2.95 -1.90
N TYR A 137 2.39 3.79 -2.06
CA TYR A 137 1.03 3.27 -2.26
C TYR A 137 0.84 2.61 -3.62
N GLY A 138 1.51 3.09 -4.67
CA GLY A 138 1.50 2.44 -5.99
C GLY A 138 2.05 1.01 -5.90
N TRP A 139 3.19 0.84 -5.23
CA TRP A 139 3.77 -0.47 -4.94
C TRP A 139 2.86 -1.34 -4.08
N LEU A 140 2.27 -0.77 -3.02
CA LEU A 140 1.40 -1.50 -2.10
C LEU A 140 0.15 -2.03 -2.82
N ILE A 141 -0.54 -1.18 -3.59
CA ILE A 141 -1.71 -1.57 -4.38
C ILE A 141 -1.35 -2.64 -5.41
N SER A 142 -0.19 -2.51 -6.05
CA SER A 142 0.30 -3.50 -7.02
C SER A 142 0.57 -4.86 -6.37
N ALA A 143 1.19 -4.88 -5.18
CA ALA A 143 1.42 -6.09 -4.40
C ALA A 143 0.10 -6.75 -3.96
N TYR A 144 -0.89 -5.95 -3.54
CA TYR A 144 -2.22 -6.45 -3.21
C TYR A 144 -2.95 -7.06 -4.41
N ASN A 145 -2.94 -6.39 -5.57
CA ASN A 145 -3.57 -6.92 -6.79
C ASN A 145 -2.92 -8.24 -7.21
N ARG A 146 -1.60 -8.34 -7.08
CA ARG A 146 -0.87 -9.58 -7.32
C ARG A 146 -1.31 -10.68 -6.36
N ALA A 147 -1.41 -10.37 -5.06
CA ALA A 147 -1.89 -11.28 -4.03
C ALA A 147 -3.34 -11.76 -4.29
N ASP A 148 -4.22 -10.86 -4.72
CA ASP A 148 -5.63 -11.14 -5.07
C ASP A 148 -5.72 -12.09 -6.29
N SER A 149 -4.85 -11.85 -7.28
CA SER A 149 -4.73 -12.69 -8.48
C SER A 149 -4.28 -14.11 -8.11
N PHE A 150 -3.26 -14.23 -7.26
CA PHE A 150 -2.75 -15.52 -6.79
C PHE A 150 -3.82 -16.34 -6.05
N LEU A 151 -4.61 -15.69 -5.19
CA LEU A 151 -5.71 -16.35 -4.49
C LEU A 151 -6.83 -16.80 -5.44
N THR A 152 -7.16 -15.97 -6.43
CA THR A 152 -8.20 -16.30 -7.43
C THR A 152 -7.78 -17.49 -8.30
N GLU A 153 -6.53 -17.51 -8.74
CA GLU A 153 -5.97 -18.62 -9.51
C GLU A 153 -5.94 -19.91 -8.68
N HIS A 154 -5.49 -19.83 -7.42
CA HIS A 154 -5.49 -20.97 -6.50
C HIS A 154 -6.89 -21.54 -6.22
N GLN A 155 -7.88 -20.67 -6.04
CA GLN A 155 -9.28 -21.07 -5.85
C GLN A 155 -9.85 -21.76 -7.09
N SER A 156 -9.63 -21.18 -8.28
CA SER A 156 -10.14 -21.76 -9.54
C SER A 156 -9.52 -23.13 -9.83
N MET A 157 -8.22 -23.29 -9.57
CA MET A 157 -7.52 -24.57 -9.68
C MET A 157 -8.03 -25.61 -8.67
N THR A 158 -8.25 -25.21 -7.42
CA THR A 158 -8.79 -26.10 -6.38
C THR A 158 -10.19 -26.59 -6.75
N GLU A 159 -11.03 -25.74 -7.35
CA GLU A 159 -12.36 -26.11 -7.84
C GLU A 159 -12.29 -27.05 -9.05
N TYR A 160 -11.35 -26.82 -9.98
CA TYR A 160 -11.08 -27.72 -11.10
C TYR A 160 -10.70 -29.14 -10.63
N LEU A 161 -9.81 -29.27 -9.65
CA LEU A 161 -9.39 -30.58 -9.13
C LEU A 161 -10.52 -31.32 -8.41
N LYS A 162 -11.38 -30.60 -7.67
CA LYS A 162 -12.58 -31.17 -7.03
C LYS A 162 -13.60 -31.69 -8.04
N THR A 163 -13.69 -31.08 -9.23
CA THR A 163 -14.60 -31.52 -10.29
C THR A 163 -14.04 -32.71 -11.07
N LYS A 164 -12.72 -32.77 -11.31
CA LYS A 164 -12.05 -33.91 -11.95
C LYS A 164 -11.96 -35.17 -11.05
N GLY A 165 -11.91 -35.00 -9.73
CA GLY A 165 -11.90 -36.10 -8.75
C GLY A 165 -13.22 -36.89 -8.63
N LYS A 166 -14.29 -36.49 -9.34
CA LYS A 166 -15.48 -37.32 -9.53
C LYS A 166 -15.27 -38.22 -10.75
N ALA A 167 -14.78 -39.44 -10.51
CA ALA A 167 -14.61 -40.44 -11.56
C ALA A 167 -15.93 -40.69 -12.35
N PRO A 168 -15.88 -40.83 -13.68
CA PRO A 168 -16.99 -41.34 -14.48
C PRO A 168 -17.08 -42.86 -14.29
N GLY A 169 -17.64 -43.30 -13.17
CA GLY A 169 -17.64 -44.74 -12.83
C GLY A 169 -18.59 -45.20 -11.73
N ALA A 170 -19.54 -44.37 -11.29
CA ALA A 170 -20.60 -44.80 -10.37
C ALA A 170 -21.90 -45.07 -11.13
N THR A 171 -21.91 -46.11 -11.95
CA THR A 171 -23.17 -46.74 -12.39
C THR A 171 -23.69 -47.64 -11.27
N ASN A 172 -24.67 -47.18 -10.48
CA ASN A 172 -25.93 -47.93 -10.31
C ASN A 172 -27.02 -47.17 -9.53
N LYS A 173 -28.12 -46.95 -10.27
CA LYS A 173 -29.54 -47.14 -9.94
C LYS A 173 -30.22 -46.44 -8.74
N LYS A 174 -31.20 -45.62 -9.17
CA LYS A 174 -32.60 -45.48 -8.73
C LYS A 174 -32.89 -44.76 -7.40
N GLY A 175 -33.64 -43.66 -7.53
CA GLY A 175 -34.61 -43.24 -6.52
C GLY A 175 -34.94 -41.75 -6.50
N GLY A 176 -36.02 -41.37 -7.19
CA GLY A 176 -37.04 -40.45 -6.65
C GLY A 176 -36.68 -38.99 -6.31
N GLN A 177 -37.28 -38.10 -7.10
CA GLN A 177 -37.95 -36.85 -6.66
C GLN A 177 -37.12 -35.68 -6.09
N SER A 178 -37.16 -34.58 -6.86
CA SER A 178 -37.60 -33.26 -6.40
C SER A 178 -36.90 -32.67 -5.17
N GLY A 179 -35.89 -31.83 -5.44
CA GLY A 179 -35.28 -30.93 -4.45
C GLY A 179 -34.69 -29.68 -5.11
N ASN A 180 -35.50 -29.00 -5.93
CA ASN A 180 -35.13 -27.73 -6.55
C ASN A 180 -35.10 -26.63 -5.46
N GLY A 181 -33.96 -25.96 -5.26
CA GLY A 181 -33.98 -24.65 -4.56
C GLY A 181 -32.82 -24.23 -3.64
N LYS A 182 -31.81 -25.06 -3.31
CA LYS A 182 -30.78 -24.64 -2.32
C LYS A 182 -29.36 -24.37 -2.86
N ASN A 183 -29.03 -24.71 -4.11
CA ASN A 183 -27.66 -24.55 -4.63
C ASN A 183 -27.36 -23.25 -5.39
N LYS A 184 -28.35 -22.37 -5.60
CA LYS A 184 -28.10 -21.09 -6.30
C LYS A 184 -27.43 -20.04 -5.40
N LYS A 185 -27.75 -20.03 -4.09
CA LYS A 185 -27.16 -19.10 -3.10
C LYS A 185 -25.67 -19.36 -2.78
N LYS A 186 -25.15 -20.56 -3.04
CA LYS A 186 -23.74 -20.89 -2.78
C LYS A 186 -22.82 -20.53 -3.96
N LYS A 187 -23.37 -20.50 -5.18
CA LYS A 187 -22.63 -20.17 -6.41
C LYS A 187 -22.44 -18.66 -6.63
N GLU A 188 -23.36 -17.83 -6.14
CA GLU A 188 -23.18 -16.35 -6.15
C GLU A 188 -22.14 -15.86 -5.11
N ARG A 189 -21.87 -16.62 -4.05
CA ARG A 189 -20.86 -16.28 -3.05
C ARG A 189 -19.42 -16.60 -3.46
N SER A 190 -19.19 -17.45 -4.47
CA SER A 190 -17.83 -17.80 -4.91
C SER A 190 -17.28 -16.93 -6.04
N ALA A 191 -18.15 -16.25 -6.80
CA ALA A 191 -17.73 -15.38 -7.91
C ALA A 191 -17.30 -13.96 -7.49
N THR A 192 -17.42 -13.59 -6.20
CA THR A 192 -17.29 -12.20 -5.72
C THR A 192 -16.21 -11.97 -4.67
N ALA A 193 -15.53 -13.00 -4.18
CA ALA A 193 -14.58 -12.82 -3.10
C ALA A 193 -13.19 -12.47 -3.64
N ARG A 194 -12.99 -11.22 -4.11
CA ARG A 194 -11.66 -10.60 -4.17
C ARG A 194 -11.21 -10.33 -2.73
N PRO A 195 -10.39 -11.20 -2.09
CA PRO A 195 -10.21 -11.17 -0.65
C PRO A 195 -9.59 -9.86 -0.16
N TYR A 196 -8.88 -9.14 -1.03
CA TYR A 196 -8.22 -7.87 -0.72
C TYR A 196 -8.90 -6.63 -1.32
N ALA A 197 -10.12 -6.76 -1.87
CA ALA A 197 -10.79 -5.62 -2.49
C ALA A 197 -10.98 -4.43 -1.54
N LYS A 198 -11.26 -4.69 -0.25
CA LYS A 198 -11.42 -3.64 0.76
C LYS A 198 -10.10 -2.94 1.04
N GLU A 199 -9.03 -3.70 1.24
CA GLU A 199 -7.69 -3.18 1.47
C GLU A 199 -7.16 -2.39 0.28
N ILE A 200 -7.39 -2.88 -0.95
CA ILE A 200 -7.03 -2.18 -2.18
C ILE A 200 -7.75 -0.83 -2.24
N ALA A 201 -9.07 -0.82 -2.03
CA ALA A 201 -9.86 0.40 -2.04
C ALA A 201 -9.41 1.39 -0.94
N TYR A 202 -9.12 0.89 0.28
CA TYR A 202 -8.57 1.73 1.35
C TYR A 202 -7.22 2.34 0.95
N CYS A 203 -6.31 1.55 0.40
CA CYS A 203 -5.00 2.03 -0.08
C CYS A 203 -5.15 3.06 -1.20
N GLN A 204 -6.07 2.86 -2.15
CA GLN A 204 -6.38 3.82 -3.21
C GLN A 204 -6.92 5.14 -2.66
N ALA A 205 -7.78 5.09 -1.64
CA ALA A 205 -8.27 6.28 -0.99
C ALA A 205 -7.14 7.07 -0.32
N VAL A 206 -6.30 6.41 0.49
CA VAL A 206 -5.20 7.07 1.18
C VAL A 206 -4.12 7.56 0.19
N GLN A 207 -3.84 6.80 -0.87
CA GLN A 207 -3.00 7.25 -1.98
C GLN A 207 -3.53 8.57 -2.56
N SER A 208 -4.82 8.61 -2.88
CA SER A 208 -5.45 9.81 -3.42
C SER A 208 -5.41 10.97 -2.41
N MET A 209 -5.58 10.73 -1.10
CA MET A 209 -5.36 11.77 -0.09
C MET A 209 -3.93 12.31 -0.10
N CYS A 210 -2.92 11.44 -0.18
CA CYS A 210 -1.51 11.85 -0.27
C CYS A 210 -1.25 12.69 -1.53
N GLY A 211 -1.84 12.32 -2.67
CA GLY A 211 -1.79 13.13 -3.90
C GLY A 211 -2.45 14.50 -3.69
N GLY A 212 -3.58 14.54 -2.98
CA GLY A 212 -4.24 15.79 -2.58
C GLY A 212 -3.34 16.71 -1.76
N TYR A 213 -2.68 16.18 -0.73
CA TYR A 213 -1.74 16.96 0.08
C TYR A 213 -0.53 17.40 -0.72
N TYR A 214 0.09 16.52 -1.49
CA TYR A 214 1.24 16.85 -2.32
C TYR A 214 0.94 18.06 -3.22
N LYS A 215 -0.12 17.98 -4.04
CA LYS A 215 -0.50 19.07 -4.95
C LYS A 215 -0.85 20.36 -4.20
N ALA A 216 -1.52 20.25 -3.05
CA ALA A 216 -1.83 21.39 -2.20
C ALA A 216 -0.57 22.06 -1.64
N MET A 217 0.42 21.28 -1.19
CA MET A 217 1.68 21.82 -0.69
C MET A 217 2.47 22.54 -1.78
N VAL A 218 2.55 21.97 -2.98
CA VAL A 218 3.23 22.63 -4.11
C VAL A 218 2.53 23.94 -4.46
N ALA A 219 1.19 23.95 -4.53
CA ALA A 219 0.44 25.18 -4.81
C ALA A 219 0.67 26.28 -3.77
N MET A 220 0.67 25.92 -2.47
CA MET A 220 0.95 26.87 -1.38
C MET A 220 2.39 27.38 -1.40
N ASP A 221 3.34 26.54 -1.80
CA ASP A 221 4.75 26.94 -1.96
C ASP A 221 4.90 27.95 -3.11
N LEU A 222 4.26 27.70 -4.25
CA LEU A 222 4.26 28.61 -5.40
C LEU A 222 3.64 29.98 -5.07
N GLU A 223 2.61 30.01 -4.22
CA GLU A 223 2.02 31.24 -3.69
C GLU A 223 2.83 31.89 -2.56
N GLY A 224 3.98 31.34 -2.19
CA GLY A 224 4.84 31.88 -1.13
C GLY A 224 4.28 31.74 0.29
N LYS A 225 3.25 30.90 0.50
CA LYS A 225 2.59 30.70 1.79
C LYS A 225 3.38 29.78 2.72
N ILE A 226 4.32 29.01 2.19
CA ILE A 226 5.18 28.10 2.96
C ILE A 226 6.50 28.82 3.27
N ARG A 227 6.75 29.05 4.56
CA ARG A 227 8.03 29.59 5.01
C ARG A 227 9.13 28.54 4.87
N ARG A 228 10.15 28.86 4.08
CA ARG A 228 11.35 28.04 3.92
C ARG A 228 12.47 28.49 4.90
N PRO A 229 13.32 27.56 5.36
CA PRO A 229 14.54 27.89 6.10
C PRO A 229 15.53 28.67 5.21
N ARG A 230 16.50 29.34 5.85
CA ARG A 230 17.54 30.10 5.13
C ARG A 230 18.58 29.14 4.55
N THR A 231 18.87 29.27 3.27
CA THR A 231 19.77 28.39 2.51
C THR A 231 21.22 28.36 3.02
N GLU A 232 21.67 29.40 3.71
CA GLU A 232 22.99 29.48 4.36
C GLU A 232 23.20 28.41 5.46
N PHE A 233 22.14 27.90 6.05
CA PHE A 233 22.18 26.91 7.13
C PHE A 233 21.37 25.64 6.82
N ASP A 234 20.95 25.47 5.56
CA ASP A 234 19.93 24.50 5.22
C ASP A 234 20.07 23.96 3.79
N ASP A 235 19.91 22.64 3.64
CA ASP A 235 19.89 21.95 2.34
C ASP A 235 18.73 20.94 2.27
N GLU A 236 17.80 21.17 1.33
CA GLU A 236 16.65 20.29 1.06
C GLU A 236 17.09 18.85 0.76
N ARG A 237 18.24 18.68 0.10
CA ARG A 237 18.81 17.37 -0.19
C ARG A 237 19.14 16.61 1.09
N VAL A 238 19.85 17.25 2.02
CA VAL A 238 20.27 16.63 3.28
C VAL A 238 19.05 16.22 4.11
N ARG A 239 18.02 17.08 4.17
CA ARG A 239 16.76 16.73 4.85
C ARG A 239 16.07 15.55 4.18
N TYR A 240 15.90 15.60 2.86
CA TYR A 240 15.28 14.53 2.09
C TYR A 240 15.99 13.20 2.35
N GLU A 241 17.31 13.15 2.13
CA GLU A 241 18.11 11.95 2.32
C GLU A 241 18.02 11.43 3.77
N HIS A 242 18.02 12.33 4.77
CA HIS A 242 17.83 11.94 6.17
C HIS A 242 16.42 11.40 6.47
N ARG A 243 15.35 11.97 5.89
CA ARG A 243 13.97 11.48 6.12
C ARG A 243 13.76 10.09 5.54
N PHE A 244 14.41 9.78 4.43
CA PHE A 244 14.25 8.50 3.74
C PHE A 244 15.38 7.49 4.01
N ALA A 245 16.40 7.84 4.81
CA ALA A 245 17.58 7.01 5.06
C ALA A 245 17.25 5.57 5.51
N ALA A 246 16.26 5.39 6.38
CA ALA A 246 15.86 4.06 6.86
C ALA A 246 15.30 3.15 5.75
N LEU A 247 14.70 3.74 4.70
CA LEU A 247 14.15 2.99 3.58
C LEU A 247 15.26 2.43 2.67
N GLY A 248 16.48 2.98 2.73
CA GLY A 248 17.63 2.52 1.94
C GLY A 248 18.13 1.12 2.30
N GLN A 249 17.61 0.50 3.38
CA GLN A 249 17.89 -0.89 3.72
C GLN A 249 17.17 -1.89 2.79
N VAL A 250 16.12 -1.43 2.09
CA VAL A 250 15.24 -2.26 1.26
C VAL A 250 15.62 -2.12 -0.21
N SER A 251 15.76 -3.24 -0.92
CA SER A 251 16.03 -3.27 -2.36
C SER A 251 14.78 -3.08 -3.21
N THR A 252 13.62 -3.58 -2.74
CA THR A 252 12.33 -3.49 -3.43
C THR A 252 11.23 -2.96 -2.50
N PRO A 253 10.68 -1.77 -2.75
CA PRO A 253 10.98 -0.89 -3.87
C PRO A 253 12.29 -0.11 -3.65
N PRO A 254 13.04 0.25 -4.72
CA PRO A 254 14.30 0.96 -4.58
C PRO A 254 14.10 2.36 -3.98
N LEU A 255 15.03 2.82 -3.15
CA LEU A 255 15.01 4.19 -2.64
C LEU A 255 15.09 5.19 -3.80
N VAL A 256 14.19 6.17 -3.85
CA VAL A 256 14.25 7.24 -4.85
C VAL A 256 15.24 8.32 -4.41
N PRO A 257 16.36 8.54 -5.11
CA PRO A 257 17.32 9.58 -4.75
C PRO A 257 16.75 10.98 -4.93
N TYR A 258 17.29 11.96 -4.20
CA TYR A 258 16.81 13.34 -4.26
C TYR A 258 16.84 13.94 -5.68
N VAL A 259 17.88 13.62 -6.46
CA VAL A 259 18.01 14.10 -7.85
C VAL A 259 16.82 13.63 -8.70
N GLN A 260 16.45 12.36 -8.58
CA GLN A 260 15.31 11.79 -9.30
C GLN A 260 13.98 12.40 -8.84
N PHE A 261 13.82 12.65 -7.52
CA PHE A 261 12.68 13.39 -7.00
C PHE A 261 12.55 14.78 -7.65
N LYS A 262 13.64 15.54 -7.75
CA LYS A 262 13.62 16.87 -8.39
C LYS A 262 13.30 16.79 -9.88
N GLU A 263 13.79 15.78 -10.59
CA GLU A 263 13.44 15.55 -12.00
C GLU A 263 11.95 15.25 -12.18
N MET A 264 11.39 14.36 -11.37
CA MET A 264 9.99 13.96 -11.45
C MET A 264 9.02 15.07 -11.05
N THR A 265 9.45 16.01 -10.19
CA THR A 265 8.60 17.11 -9.71
C THR A 265 8.89 18.44 -10.41
N LYS A 266 9.88 18.49 -11.31
CA LYS A 266 10.35 19.70 -11.98
C LYS A 266 9.23 20.55 -12.58
N LEU A 267 8.28 19.92 -13.28
CA LEU A 267 7.19 20.63 -13.96
C LEU A 267 6.18 21.26 -12.99
N GLU A 268 6.06 20.75 -11.77
CA GLU A 268 5.11 21.26 -10.78
C GLU A 268 5.68 22.45 -10.00
N PHE A 269 7.01 22.53 -9.90
CA PHE A 269 7.71 23.63 -9.23
C PHE A 269 8.20 24.72 -10.20
N ASN A 270 8.23 24.45 -11.51
CA ASN A 270 8.69 25.40 -12.51
C ASN A 270 7.53 26.24 -13.06
N ALA A 271 7.35 27.44 -12.52
CA ALA A 271 6.55 28.50 -13.12
C ALA A 271 7.43 29.72 -13.37
N THR A 272 7.34 30.30 -14.57
CA THR A 272 8.36 31.23 -15.09
C THR A 272 8.08 32.69 -14.81
N ASP A 273 6.81 33.08 -14.61
CA ASP A 273 6.41 34.42 -14.19
C ASP A 273 5.31 34.38 -13.10
N GLU A 274 4.98 35.54 -12.52
CA GLU A 274 3.99 35.69 -11.43
C GLU A 274 2.56 35.28 -11.84
N ASN A 275 2.15 35.59 -13.07
CA ASN A 275 0.80 35.26 -13.56
C ASN A 275 0.67 33.76 -13.87
N ASP A 276 1.73 33.16 -14.41
CA ASP A 276 1.91 31.73 -14.63
C ASP A 276 1.86 30.98 -13.29
N LYS A 277 2.57 31.47 -12.26
CA LYS A 277 2.51 30.91 -10.89
C LYS A 277 1.08 30.86 -10.33
N ALA A 278 0.34 31.96 -10.42
CA ALA A 278 -1.02 32.02 -9.88
C ALA A 278 -1.99 31.07 -10.60
N SER A 279 -1.90 31.00 -11.93
CA SER A 279 -2.68 30.05 -12.75
C SER A 279 -2.29 28.60 -12.44
N HIS A 280 -0.99 28.32 -12.34
CA HIS A 280 -0.47 27.00 -12.04
C HIS A 280 -0.89 26.52 -10.64
N ALA A 281 -0.76 27.37 -9.62
CA ALA A 281 -1.21 27.09 -8.27
C ALA A 281 -2.73 26.80 -8.22
N SER A 282 -3.55 27.59 -8.93
CA SER A 282 -4.99 27.34 -9.05
C SER A 282 -5.29 25.96 -9.66
N ASN A 283 -4.57 25.56 -10.71
CA ASN A 283 -4.70 24.23 -11.33
C ASN A 283 -4.27 23.10 -10.37
N LEU A 284 -3.22 23.30 -9.60
CA LEU A 284 -2.77 22.35 -8.58
C LEU A 284 -3.79 22.20 -7.45
N TYR A 285 -4.39 23.30 -6.95
CA TYR A 285 -5.49 23.24 -5.99
C TYR A 285 -6.71 22.52 -6.55
N ALA A 286 -7.08 22.78 -7.81
CA ALA A 286 -8.17 22.07 -8.47
C ALA A 286 -7.87 20.55 -8.57
N THR A 287 -6.61 20.19 -8.82
CA THR A 287 -6.15 18.80 -8.85
C THR A 287 -6.20 18.17 -7.46
N ALA A 288 -5.75 18.88 -6.41
CA ALA A 288 -5.88 18.47 -5.03
C ALA A 288 -7.34 18.24 -4.62
N CYS A 289 -8.25 19.13 -5.04
CA CYS A 289 -9.69 18.99 -4.82
C CYS A 289 -10.23 17.70 -5.43
N ARG A 290 -9.84 17.35 -6.67
CA ARG A 290 -10.25 16.09 -7.32
C ARG A 290 -9.75 14.87 -6.57
N HIS A 291 -8.51 14.91 -6.09
CA HIS A 291 -7.91 13.86 -5.26
C HIS A 291 -8.68 13.61 -3.96
N PHE A 292 -8.98 14.66 -3.18
CA PHE A 292 -9.76 14.52 -1.95
C PHE A 292 -11.20 14.08 -2.21
N HIS A 293 -11.82 14.56 -3.29
CA HIS A 293 -13.15 14.10 -3.69
C HIS A 293 -13.16 12.61 -4.04
N HIS A 294 -12.18 12.15 -4.83
CA HIS A 294 -12.05 10.75 -5.21
C HIS A 294 -11.85 9.85 -3.99
N ALA A 295 -10.97 10.24 -3.06
CA ALA A 295 -10.78 9.53 -1.79
C ALA A 295 -12.07 9.44 -0.97
N ALA A 296 -12.80 10.55 -0.82
CA ALA A 296 -14.08 10.57 -0.10
C ALA A 296 -15.11 9.62 -0.72
N THR A 297 -15.18 9.55 -2.06
CA THR A 297 -16.08 8.64 -2.78
C THR A 297 -15.75 7.18 -2.49
N ILE A 298 -14.46 6.80 -2.57
CA ILE A 298 -14.02 5.43 -2.27
C ILE A 298 -14.32 5.06 -0.82
N LEU A 299 -13.96 5.92 0.14
CA LEU A 299 -14.18 5.66 1.56
C LEU A 299 -15.67 5.59 1.90
N THR A 300 -16.51 6.43 1.29
CA THR A 300 -17.97 6.38 1.48
C THR A 300 -18.52 5.06 0.96
N ALA A 301 -18.06 4.56 -0.19
CA ALA A 301 -18.45 3.25 -0.69
C ALA A 301 -18.04 2.10 0.25
N LEU A 302 -16.89 2.24 0.94
CA LEU A 302 -16.45 1.27 1.95
C LEU A 302 -17.32 1.29 3.22
N THR A 303 -17.81 2.46 3.66
CA THR A 303 -18.65 2.58 4.88
C THR A 303 -20.01 1.90 4.79
N GLY A 304 -20.54 1.65 3.58
CA GLY A 304 -21.82 0.96 3.38
C GLY A 304 -21.88 -0.45 3.98
N GLN A 305 -20.75 -0.98 4.48
CA GLN A 305 -20.63 -2.30 5.10
C GLN A 305 -20.12 -2.28 6.56
N SER A 306 -19.74 -1.13 7.13
CA SER A 306 -19.18 -1.04 8.50
C SER A 306 -19.09 0.40 9.04
N ASN A 307 -19.45 0.61 10.31
CA ASN A 307 -19.23 1.86 11.07
C ASN A 307 -17.79 1.97 11.61
N ASP A 308 -16.79 1.85 10.74
CA ASP A 308 -15.39 2.01 11.15
C ASP A 308 -15.09 3.50 11.41
N GLU A 309 -14.82 3.86 12.66
CA GLU A 309 -14.54 5.24 13.09
C GLU A 309 -13.32 5.84 12.36
N ASN A 310 -12.32 5.02 12.02
CA ASN A 310 -11.15 5.48 11.28
C ASN A 310 -11.54 5.88 9.84
N VAL A 311 -12.36 5.06 9.17
CA VAL A 311 -12.85 5.39 7.83
C VAL A 311 -13.73 6.65 7.87
N LEU A 312 -14.57 6.81 8.89
CA LEU A 312 -15.40 7.99 9.07
C LEU A 312 -14.58 9.27 9.32
N SER A 313 -13.49 9.19 10.09
CA SER A 313 -12.58 10.32 10.31
C SER A 313 -11.89 10.73 9.01
N LEU A 314 -11.42 9.77 8.21
CA LEU A 314 -10.83 10.03 6.90
C LEU A 314 -11.81 10.67 5.91
N ILE A 315 -13.08 10.23 5.91
CA ILE A 315 -14.13 10.88 5.09
C ILE A 315 -14.30 12.34 5.48
N ARG A 316 -14.30 12.65 6.79
CA ARG A 316 -14.39 14.02 7.29
C ARG A 316 -13.20 14.87 6.82
N VAL A 317 -11.99 14.33 6.93
CA VAL A 317 -10.76 14.99 6.44
C VAL A 317 -10.87 15.28 4.94
N CYS A 318 -11.22 14.27 4.13
CA CYS A 318 -11.33 14.41 2.68
C CYS A 318 -12.36 15.46 2.27
N LYS A 319 -13.57 15.42 2.84
CA LYS A 319 -14.64 16.38 2.51
C LYS A 319 -14.25 17.80 2.87
N THR A 320 -13.63 17.99 4.03
CA THR A 320 -13.17 19.31 4.49
C THR A 320 -12.08 19.85 3.58
N ASN A 321 -11.03 19.06 3.33
CA ASN A 321 -9.93 19.48 2.47
C ASN A 321 -10.38 19.71 1.02
N CYS A 322 -11.34 18.92 0.51
CA CYS A 322 -11.94 19.15 -0.81
C CYS A 322 -12.58 20.54 -0.92
N VAL A 323 -13.33 20.98 0.10
CA VAL A 323 -13.92 22.33 0.13
C VAL A 323 -12.83 23.40 0.19
N VAL A 324 -11.84 23.25 1.06
CA VAL A 324 -10.74 24.20 1.20
C VAL A 324 -9.98 24.36 -0.12
N MET A 325 -9.59 23.25 -0.76
CA MET A 325 -8.89 23.28 -2.05
C MET A 325 -9.72 23.93 -3.15
N ARG A 326 -11.05 23.72 -3.16
CA ARG A 326 -11.94 24.38 -4.13
C ARG A 326 -12.00 25.89 -3.94
N LEU A 327 -12.03 26.37 -2.69
CA LEU A 327 -12.01 27.79 -2.39
C LEU A 327 -10.69 28.44 -2.83
N LEU A 328 -9.56 27.79 -2.54
CA LEU A 328 -8.23 28.25 -2.95
C LEU A 328 -8.08 28.28 -4.48
N ALA A 329 -8.56 27.24 -5.18
CA ALA A 329 -8.59 27.22 -6.65
C ALA A 329 -9.37 28.42 -7.22
N GLY A 330 -10.51 28.77 -6.59
CA GLY A 330 -11.32 29.95 -6.93
C GLY A 330 -10.71 31.30 -6.56
N GLY A 331 -9.52 31.31 -5.95
CA GLY A 331 -8.78 32.53 -5.60
C GLY A 331 -9.10 33.13 -4.24
N HIS A 332 -9.80 32.39 -3.38
CA HIS A 332 -10.00 32.82 -2.00
C HIS A 332 -8.65 32.92 -1.28
N ARG A 333 -8.37 34.07 -0.65
CA ARG A 333 -7.12 34.33 0.10
C ARG A 333 -5.85 34.10 -0.73
N ARG A 334 -5.86 34.56 -1.99
CA ARG A 334 -4.61 34.75 -2.74
C ARG A 334 -3.77 35.87 -2.12
N GLU A 335 -4.43 36.96 -1.75
CA GLU A 335 -3.81 38.10 -1.09
C GLU A 335 -3.77 37.85 0.42
N GLY A 336 -2.57 37.59 0.95
CA GLY A 336 -2.35 37.36 2.37
C GLY A 336 -1.26 36.32 2.64
N ALA A 337 -0.30 36.68 3.50
CA ALA A 337 0.84 35.84 3.86
C ALA A 337 0.53 34.86 5.02
N SER A 338 -0.74 34.51 5.25
CA SER A 338 -1.08 33.61 6.35
C SER A 338 -0.57 32.20 6.04
N ALA A 339 0.35 31.73 6.88
CA ALA A 339 0.89 30.39 6.75
C ALA A 339 -0.23 29.34 6.95
N PRO A 340 -0.29 28.30 6.09
CA PRO A 340 -1.28 27.25 6.24
C PRO A 340 -1.07 26.50 7.57
N GLN A 341 -2.17 26.15 8.22
CA GLN A 341 -2.19 25.33 9.42
C GLN A 341 -2.66 23.92 9.07
N PHE A 342 -2.05 22.92 9.70
CA PHE A 342 -2.38 21.51 9.52
C PHE A 342 -2.90 20.95 10.83
N ASP A 343 -4.19 20.65 10.87
CA ASP A 343 -4.90 20.18 12.06
C ASP A 343 -5.00 18.65 12.07
N PHE A 344 -4.23 18.02 12.96
CA PHE A 344 -4.17 16.57 13.13
C PHE A 344 -5.17 16.04 14.20
N THR A 345 -6.07 16.87 14.72
CA THR A 345 -7.03 16.45 15.76
C THR A 345 -8.03 15.39 15.29
N VAL A 346 -8.37 15.38 13.99
CA VAL A 346 -9.29 14.39 13.41
C VAL A 346 -8.58 13.10 13.01
N HIS A 347 -7.31 13.19 12.59
CA HIS A 347 -6.52 12.03 12.17
C HIS A 347 -5.03 12.28 12.40
N PRO A 348 -4.29 11.30 12.98
CA PRO A 348 -2.96 11.53 13.55
C PRO A 348 -1.87 11.93 12.52
N HIS A 349 -2.02 11.55 11.26
CA HIS A 349 -1.03 11.84 10.20
C HIS A 349 -1.63 12.35 8.88
N LEU A 350 -2.96 12.55 8.81
CA LEU A 350 -3.64 13.07 7.61
C LEU A 350 -4.47 14.29 8.01
N PRO A 351 -3.88 15.50 7.97
CA PRO A 351 -4.44 16.67 8.64
C PRO A 351 -5.56 17.34 7.85
N ILE A 352 -6.45 18.05 8.56
CA ILE A 352 -7.29 19.06 7.93
C ILE A 352 -6.43 20.29 7.62
N VAL A 353 -6.46 20.74 6.36
CA VAL A 353 -5.80 21.98 5.95
C VAL A 353 -6.68 23.15 6.33
N LYS A 354 -6.11 24.09 7.09
CA LYS A 354 -6.74 25.35 7.45
C LYS A 354 -5.92 26.48 6.84
N VAL A 355 -6.59 27.35 6.09
CA VAL A 355 -6.04 28.62 5.65
C VAL A 355 -6.69 29.67 6.53
N THR A 356 -5.94 30.63 7.08
CA THR A 356 -6.43 31.68 8.00
C THR A 356 -6.58 33.04 7.34
#